data_AF-A0A4R4RSW0-F1
#
_entry.id   AF-A0A4R4RSW0-F1
#
_cell.length_a   1.000
_cell.length_b   1.000
_cell.length_c   1.000
_cell.angle_alpha   90.00
_cell.angle_beta   90.00
_cell.angle_gamma   90.00
#
_symmetry.space_group_name_H-M   'P 1'
#
loop_
_entity.id
_entity.type
_entity.pdbx_description
1 polymer ?
#
loop_
_entity_poly.entity_id
_entity_poly.type
_entity_poly.pdbx_seq_one_letter_code
_entity_poly.pdbx_strand_id
1 'polypeptide(L)'
;MTESPVGSEYARTRDIVVAGVLLLALTAVLLIVLVQVWPPAPAVSPDGRAEIPARTTTVELPGWSPTLSRETSLFVVVMAAGALGAVVHVLRSFYWYVGNRALRRSWLLMYLLLPLVGALLALIVYLVLRGGLTSPAGGASDINPYGITAIAALVGLFSRETSEKLRAVFATLLAQAPPGRDQAIAPRIDAVEPVSGPVGTAVAVHGTGLASATAVRFGAAESRITVATDTLVRTAVPPGATTGPPVVTTPAGPATSPDRFTVE
;
A
#
# COMPACT_ATOMS: atom_id res chain seq x y z
N MET A 1 31.53 -4.93 -12.96
CA MET A 1 31.42 -3.52 -12.53
C MET A 1 32.37 -3.34 -11.36
N THR A 2 33.39 -2.51 -11.49
CA THR A 2 34.29 -2.13 -10.37
C THR A 2 33.53 -1.20 -9.42
N GLU A 3 33.51 -1.51 -8.12
CA GLU A 3 32.85 -0.65 -7.13
C GLU A 3 33.52 0.74 -7.08
N SER A 4 32.69 1.78 -6.96
CA SER A 4 33.16 3.16 -6.82
C SER A 4 33.88 3.34 -5.49
N PRO A 5 35.06 4.02 -5.45
CA PRO A 5 35.78 4.25 -4.20
C PRO A 5 35.10 5.30 -3.30
N VAL A 6 34.11 6.04 -3.81
CA VAL A 6 33.46 7.14 -3.09
C VAL A 6 32.68 6.61 -1.88
N GLY A 7 32.96 7.18 -0.70
CA GLY A 7 32.24 6.83 0.53
C GLY A 7 32.67 5.52 1.19
N SER A 8 33.75 4.90 0.70
CA SER A 8 34.34 3.69 1.28
C SER A 8 35.14 3.97 2.57
N GLU A 9 35.43 5.22 2.91
CA GLU A 9 36.21 5.55 4.11
C GLU A 9 35.45 5.24 5.43
N TYR A 10 36.18 4.72 6.42
CA TYR A 10 35.69 4.61 7.79
C TYR A 10 35.63 5.97 8.48
N ALA A 11 34.69 6.13 9.42
CA ALA A 11 34.55 7.35 10.21
C ALA A 11 35.74 7.53 11.18
N ARG A 12 36.26 8.74 11.29
CA ARG A 12 37.30 9.09 12.28
C ARG A 12 36.67 9.39 13.63
N THR A 13 37.46 9.36 14.70
CA THR A 13 37.01 9.70 16.07
C THR A 13 36.28 11.04 16.13
N ARG A 14 36.81 12.07 15.46
CA ARG A 14 36.15 13.39 15.40
C ARG A 14 34.76 13.32 14.76
N ASP A 15 34.60 12.51 13.71
CA ASP A 15 33.34 12.40 12.99
C ASP A 15 32.30 11.68 13.84
N ILE A 16 32.73 10.64 14.58
CA ILE A 16 31.92 9.90 15.56
C ILE A 16 31.46 10.82 16.69
N VAL A 17 32.38 11.58 17.28
CA VAL A 17 32.07 12.49 18.40
C VAL A 17 31.09 13.58 17.95
N VAL A 18 31.34 14.22 16.81
CA VAL A 18 30.45 15.25 16.27
C VAL A 18 29.05 14.68 15.99
N ALA A 19 28.95 13.54 15.31
CA ALA A 19 27.67 12.90 15.04
C ALA A 19 26.93 12.50 16.33
N GLY A 20 27.65 11.95 17.32
CA GLY A 20 27.07 11.60 18.62
C GLY A 20 26.52 12.82 19.36
N VAL A 21 27.27 13.93 19.41
CA VAL A 21 26.82 15.18 20.03
C VAL A 21 25.59 15.74 19.33
N LEU A 22 25.57 15.74 17.99
CA LEU A 22 24.42 16.21 17.22
C LEU A 22 23.17 15.35 17.47
N LEU A 23 23.33 14.02 17.51
CA LEU A 23 22.21 13.12 17.81
C LEU A 23 21.68 13.29 19.23
N LEU A 24 22.55 13.49 20.22
CA LEU A 24 22.13 13.75 21.61
C LEU A 24 21.44 15.10 21.75
N ALA A 25 21.99 16.15 21.14
CA ALA A 25 21.38 17.48 21.13
C ALA A 25 20.00 17.46 20.46
N LEU A 26 19.89 16.80 19.30
CA LEU A 26 18.63 16.61 18.61
C LEU A 26 17.62 15.85 19.48
N THR A 27 18.04 14.76 20.13
CA THR A 27 17.18 13.98 21.04
C THR A 27 16.65 14.84 22.18
N ALA A 28 17.53 15.62 22.81
CA ALA A 28 17.15 16.53 23.90
C ALA A 28 16.13 17.57 23.43
N VAL A 29 16.38 18.24 22.30
CA VAL A 29 15.46 19.23 21.72
C VAL A 29 14.11 18.59 21.41
N LEU A 30 14.08 17.41 20.78
CA LEU A 30 12.84 16.72 20.45
C LEU A 30 12.03 16.34 21.71
N LEU A 31 12.69 15.87 22.77
CA LEU A 31 12.03 15.57 24.05
C LEU A 31 11.50 16.83 24.73
N ILE A 32 12.28 17.91 24.75
CA ILE A 32 11.86 19.20 25.32
C ILE A 32 10.63 19.71 24.58
N VAL A 33 10.67 19.74 23.24
CA VAL A 33 9.55 20.17 22.42
C VAL A 33 8.33 19.29 22.66
N LEU A 34 8.48 17.95 22.61
CA LEU A 34 7.36 17.01 22.80
C LEU A 34 6.66 17.21 24.15
N VAL A 35 7.42 17.41 25.23
CA VAL A 35 6.88 17.66 26.57
C VAL A 35 6.18 19.00 26.64
N GLN A 36 6.78 20.06 26.09
CA GLN A 36 6.20 21.40 26.13
C GLN A 36 4.92 21.53 25.30
N VAL A 37 4.86 20.89 24.13
CA VAL A 37 3.66 20.93 23.25
C VAL A 37 2.61 19.88 23.60
N TRP A 38 2.82 19.11 24.66
CA TRP A 38 1.92 18.02 25.03
C TRP A 38 0.51 18.55 25.33
N PRO A 39 -0.56 17.97 24.74
CA PRO A 39 -1.92 18.45 24.98
C PRO A 39 -2.30 18.28 26.45
N PRO A 40 -2.83 19.32 27.13
CA PRO A 40 -3.24 19.21 28.52
C PRO A 40 -4.43 18.25 28.64
N ALA A 41 -4.44 17.46 29.73
CA ALA A 41 -5.59 16.64 30.09
C ALA A 41 -6.82 17.52 30.36
N PRO A 42 -8.05 17.02 30.16
CA PRO A 42 -9.25 17.72 30.60
C PRO A 42 -9.18 17.96 32.11
N ALA A 43 -9.02 19.23 32.51
CA ALA A 43 -9.08 19.58 33.93
C ALA A 43 -10.55 19.72 34.34
N VAL A 44 -10.89 19.16 35.50
CA VAL A 44 -12.20 19.31 36.12
C VAL A 44 -12.00 20.20 37.34
N SER A 45 -12.64 21.37 37.30
CA SER A 45 -12.67 22.30 38.43
C SER A 45 -13.26 21.60 39.66
N PRO A 46 -12.86 21.98 40.89
CA PRO A 46 -13.43 21.44 42.13
C PRO A 46 -14.97 21.46 42.18
N ASP A 47 -15.60 22.36 41.41
CA ASP A 47 -17.06 22.50 41.27
C ASP A 47 -17.69 21.49 40.28
N GLY A 48 -16.92 20.51 39.79
CA GLY A 48 -17.36 19.50 38.83
C GLY A 48 -17.49 19.99 37.38
N ARG A 49 -17.12 21.24 37.10
CA ARG A 49 -17.14 21.82 35.75
C ARG A 49 -15.84 21.54 35.00
N ALA A 50 -15.92 21.14 33.74
CA ALA A 50 -14.73 21.04 32.89
C ALA A 50 -14.11 22.43 32.68
N GLU A 51 -12.83 22.59 33.02
CA GLU A 51 -12.08 23.78 32.69
C GLU A 51 -11.84 23.85 31.20
N ILE A 52 -11.96 25.05 30.61
CA ILE A 52 -11.65 25.26 29.21
C ILE A 52 -10.12 25.26 29.08
N PRO A 53 -9.53 24.25 28.42
CA PRO A 53 -8.09 24.17 28.30
C PRO A 53 -7.55 25.35 27.48
N ALA A 54 -6.31 25.75 27.77
CA ALA A 54 -5.63 26.83 27.05
C ALA A 54 -5.68 26.61 25.52
N ARG A 55 -6.00 27.69 24.79
CA ARG A 55 -6.09 27.66 23.31
C ARG A 55 -4.72 27.58 22.65
N THR A 56 -3.68 28.02 23.34
CA THR A 56 -2.31 28.13 22.84
C THR A 56 -1.29 27.63 23.86
N THR A 57 -0.17 27.13 23.35
CA THR A 57 0.98 26.66 24.13
C THR A 57 2.23 27.37 23.64
N THR A 58 3.05 27.91 24.55
CA THR A 58 4.35 28.50 24.22
C THR A 58 5.42 27.44 24.34
N VAL A 59 6.25 27.31 23.29
CA VAL A 59 7.46 26.48 23.34
C VAL A 59 8.61 27.41 23.72
N GLU A 60 9.37 27.09 24.75
CA GLU A 60 10.54 27.83 25.21
C GLU A 60 11.80 27.13 24.73
N LEU A 61 12.46 27.71 23.72
CA LEU A 61 13.77 27.30 23.22
C LEU A 61 14.78 28.45 23.40
N PRO A 62 16.10 28.16 23.47
CA PRO A 62 17.11 29.20 23.64
C PRO A 62 17.01 30.29 22.56
N GLY A 63 16.60 31.50 22.95
CA GLY A 63 16.45 32.65 22.06
C GLY A 63 15.22 32.62 21.15
N TRP A 64 14.29 31.69 21.32
CA TRP A 64 13.09 31.57 20.48
C TRP A 64 11.92 30.95 21.24
N SER A 65 10.79 31.67 21.31
CA SER A 65 9.61 31.23 22.06
C SER A 65 8.31 31.27 21.25
N PRO A 66 8.10 30.36 20.29
CA PRO A 66 6.91 30.39 19.44
C PRO A 66 5.65 30.00 20.23
N THR A 67 4.55 30.68 19.92
CA THR A 67 3.22 30.33 20.40
C THR A 67 2.49 29.48 19.36
N LEU A 68 2.00 28.33 19.79
CA LEU A 68 1.33 27.35 18.93
C LEU A 68 -0.14 27.24 19.31
N SER A 69 -1.01 27.16 18.30
CA SER A 69 -2.42 26.79 18.53
C SER A 69 -2.51 25.31 18.92
N ARG A 70 -3.58 24.91 19.61
CA ARG A 70 -3.86 23.50 19.94
C ARG A 70 -3.75 22.56 18.73
N GLU A 71 -4.26 22.97 17.57
CA GLU A 71 -4.20 22.15 16.36
C GLU A 71 -2.77 22.03 15.84
N THR A 72 -2.01 23.13 15.88
CA THR A 72 -0.60 23.17 15.49
C THR A 72 0.26 22.29 16.40
N SER A 73 -0.03 22.27 17.70
CA SER A 73 0.68 21.42 18.67
C SER A 73 0.63 19.94 18.33
N LEU A 74 -0.50 19.43 17.81
CA LEU A 74 -0.60 18.01 17.42
C LEU A 74 0.33 17.66 16.25
N PHE A 75 0.48 18.55 15.27
CA PHE A 75 1.45 18.33 14.19
C PHE A 75 2.88 18.27 14.74
N VAL A 76 3.21 19.15 15.69
CA VAL A 76 4.54 19.16 16.33
C VAL A 76 4.77 17.89 17.16
N VAL A 77 3.78 17.45 17.96
CA VAL A 77 3.83 16.19 18.73
C VAL A 77 4.11 15.01 17.80
N VAL A 78 3.36 14.89 16.69
CA VAL A 78 3.51 13.80 15.72
C VAL A 78 4.90 13.83 15.07
N MET A 79 5.34 14.99 14.60
CA MET A 79 6.65 15.13 13.97
C MET A 79 7.78 14.81 14.95
N ALA A 80 7.69 15.31 16.19
CA ALA A 80 8.67 15.06 17.23
C ALA A 80 8.73 13.58 17.62
N ALA A 81 7.57 12.93 17.79
CA ALA A 81 7.47 11.51 18.08
C ALA A 81 8.04 10.65 16.94
N GLY A 82 7.71 10.97 15.68
CA GLY A 82 8.27 10.31 14.51
C GLY A 82 9.78 10.47 14.40
N ALA A 83 10.30 11.67 14.67
CA ALA A 83 11.75 11.89 14.72
C ALA A 83 12.40 11.06 15.83
N LEU A 84 11.81 11.02 17.03
CA LEU A 84 12.32 10.24 18.17
C LEU A 84 12.34 8.74 17.88
N GLY A 85 11.31 8.20 17.23
CA GLY A 85 11.28 6.81 16.77
C GLY A 85 12.45 6.49 15.84
N ALA A 86 12.70 7.36 14.86
CA ALA A 86 13.84 7.22 13.96
C ALA A 86 15.19 7.41 14.68
N VAL A 87 15.28 8.28 15.68
CA VAL A 87 16.46 8.42 16.54
C VAL A 87 16.77 7.12 17.29
N VAL A 88 15.76 6.39 17.80
CA VAL A 88 15.99 5.09 18.43
C VAL A 88 16.61 4.10 17.44
N HIS A 89 16.11 4.06 16.20
CA HIS A 89 16.70 3.24 15.13
C HIS A 89 18.16 3.64 14.86
N VAL A 90 18.41 4.94 14.70
CA VAL A 90 19.74 5.50 14.43
C VAL A 90 20.71 5.20 15.56
N LEU A 91 20.35 5.46 16.82
CA LEU A 91 21.22 5.22 17.98
C LEU A 91 21.57 3.74 18.11
N ARG A 92 20.60 2.84 17.91
CA ARG A 92 20.83 1.39 17.91
C ARG A 92 21.86 0.99 16.84
N SER A 93 21.73 1.52 15.63
CA SER A 93 22.66 1.26 14.52
C SER A 93 24.04 1.88 14.79
N PHE A 94 24.06 3.14 15.22
CA PHE A 94 25.25 3.93 15.46
C PHE A 94 26.14 3.32 16.56
N TYR A 95 25.58 2.98 17.73
CA TYR A 95 26.38 2.39 18.81
C TYR A 95 27.02 1.07 18.35
N TRP A 96 26.27 0.25 17.59
CA TRP A 96 26.74 -1.05 17.11
C TRP A 96 27.93 -0.90 16.15
N TYR A 97 27.82 0.00 15.16
CA TYR A 97 28.90 0.21 14.18
C TYR A 97 30.11 0.96 14.75
N VAL A 98 29.89 1.87 15.70
CA VAL A 98 31.00 2.52 16.42
C VAL A 98 31.74 1.50 17.28
N GLY A 99 31.01 0.70 18.07
CA GLY A 99 31.59 -0.33 18.94
C GLY A 99 32.40 -1.37 18.15
N ASN A 100 31.91 -1.77 16.99
CA ASN A 100 32.58 -2.73 16.10
C ASN A 100 33.60 -2.10 15.14
N ARG A 101 33.88 -0.79 15.26
CA ARG A 101 34.83 -0.05 14.39
C ARG A 101 34.52 -0.19 12.89
N ALA A 102 33.25 -0.36 12.55
CA ALA A 102 32.78 -0.64 11.18
C ALA A 102 31.97 0.52 10.59
N LEU A 103 31.85 1.65 11.31
CA LEU A 103 31.11 2.82 10.85
C LEU A 103 31.79 3.47 9.65
N ARG A 104 31.07 3.60 8.52
CA ARG A 104 31.52 4.36 7.35
C ARG A 104 31.18 5.84 7.48
N ARG A 105 32.06 6.71 6.98
CA ARG A 105 31.88 8.17 7.03
C ARG A 105 30.69 8.65 6.18
N SER A 106 30.44 7.98 5.06
CA SER A 106 29.30 8.24 4.18
C SER A 106 27.94 8.03 4.85
N TRP A 107 27.88 7.18 5.88
CA TRP A 107 26.63 6.88 6.61
C TRP A 107 26.23 7.99 7.59
N LEU A 108 27.14 8.91 7.94
CA LEU A 108 26.87 9.95 8.94
C LEU A 108 25.78 10.91 8.47
N LEU A 109 25.82 11.34 7.20
CA LEU A 109 24.78 12.21 6.64
C LEU A 109 23.43 11.49 6.62
N MET A 110 23.43 10.20 6.26
CA MET A 110 22.23 9.36 6.31
C MET A 110 21.65 9.34 7.74
N TYR A 111 22.46 9.06 8.77
CA TYR A 111 22.01 9.08 10.16
C TYR A 111 21.44 10.42 10.63
N LEU A 112 21.99 11.55 10.16
CA LEU A 112 21.47 12.87 10.49
C LEU A 112 20.13 13.17 9.78
N LEU A 113 19.89 12.57 8.61
CA LEU A 113 18.65 12.76 7.84
C LEU A 113 17.52 11.81 8.27
N LEU A 114 17.82 10.63 8.83
CA LEU A 114 16.80 9.66 9.24
C LEU A 114 15.74 10.21 10.21
N PRO A 115 16.08 11.01 11.25
CA PRO A 115 15.09 11.65 12.12
C PRO A 115 14.11 12.55 11.36
N LEU A 116 14.59 13.28 10.34
CA LEU A 116 13.72 14.09 9.49
C LEU A 116 12.78 13.22 8.65
N VAL A 117 13.27 12.12 8.10
CA VAL A 117 12.44 11.14 7.38
C VAL A 117 11.36 10.58 8.31
N GLY A 118 11.70 10.22 9.55
CA GLY A 118 10.75 9.74 10.56
C GLY A 118 9.65 10.76 10.87
N ALA A 119 10.02 12.04 11.04
CA ALA A 119 9.06 13.13 11.26
C ALA A 119 8.10 13.31 10.07
N LEU A 120 8.63 13.31 8.85
CA LEU A 120 7.83 13.50 7.64
C LEU A 120 6.88 12.33 7.38
N LEU A 121 7.35 11.08 7.57
CA LEU A 121 6.49 9.91 7.45
C LEU A 121 5.38 9.91 8.51
N ALA A 122 5.70 10.25 9.76
CA ALA A 122 4.71 10.35 10.82
C ALA A 122 3.65 11.43 10.50
N LEU A 123 4.08 12.58 9.95
CA LEU A 123 3.19 13.63 9.50
C LEU A 123 2.25 13.15 8.39
N ILE A 124 2.77 12.45 7.38
CA ILE A 124 1.94 11.87 6.29
C ILE A 124 0.90 10.91 6.87
N VAL A 125 1.31 9.99 7.76
CA VAL A 125 0.40 9.03 8.38
C VAL A 125 -0.66 9.75 9.22
N TYR A 126 -0.28 10.78 9.98
CA TYR A 126 -1.25 11.59 10.72
C TYR A 126 -2.27 12.27 9.81
N LEU A 127 -1.83 12.87 8.70
CA LEU A 127 -2.73 13.53 7.75
C LEU A 127 -3.73 12.55 7.14
N VAL A 128 -3.31 11.32 6.85
CA VAL A 128 -4.20 10.23 6.39
C VAL A 128 -5.23 9.88 7.46
N LEU A 129 -4.81 9.71 8.71
CA LEU A 129 -5.70 9.41 9.84
C LEU A 129 -6.69 10.56 10.10
N ARG A 130 -6.20 11.80 10.07
CA ARG A 130 -7.00 13.02 10.30
C ARG A 130 -7.93 13.35 9.14
N GLY A 131 -7.58 12.96 7.91
CA GLY A 131 -8.39 13.13 6.71
C GLY A 131 -9.56 12.15 6.59
N GLY A 132 -9.76 11.24 7.55
CA GLY A 132 -10.93 10.36 7.60
C GLY A 132 -10.84 9.10 6.74
N LEU A 133 -9.68 8.81 6.13
CA LEU A 133 -9.50 7.62 5.28
C LEU A 133 -9.65 6.28 6.04
N THR A 134 -9.62 6.30 7.38
CA THR A 134 -9.73 5.11 8.24
C THR A 134 -10.91 5.15 9.21
N SER A 135 -11.74 6.20 9.23
CA SER A 135 -12.87 6.31 10.15
C SER A 135 -14.13 6.77 9.41
N PRO A 136 -15.13 5.89 9.20
CA PRO A 136 -16.37 6.24 8.52
C PRO A 136 -17.28 7.20 9.31
N ALA A 137 -17.00 7.45 10.60
CA ALA A 137 -17.90 8.14 11.51
C ALA A 137 -17.24 9.08 12.56
N GLY A 138 -15.90 9.11 12.68
CA GLY A 138 -15.20 9.93 13.67
C GLY A 138 -14.70 11.25 13.08
N GLY A 139 -15.14 12.38 13.64
CA GLY A 139 -14.64 13.70 13.27
C GLY A 139 -13.19 13.91 13.73
N ALA A 140 -12.53 14.97 13.23
CA ALA A 140 -11.15 15.32 13.61
C ALA A 140 -10.96 15.56 15.13
N SER A 141 -12.05 15.62 15.91
CA SER A 141 -12.09 15.78 17.36
C SER A 141 -11.71 14.53 18.17
N ASP A 142 -11.75 13.33 17.57
CA ASP A 142 -11.73 12.07 18.34
C ASP A 142 -10.35 11.41 18.44
N ILE A 143 -9.30 12.06 17.93
CA ILE A 143 -7.96 11.47 17.90
C ILE A 143 -7.29 11.61 19.27
N ASN A 144 -7.13 10.49 19.96
CA ASN A 144 -6.40 10.42 21.23
C ASN A 144 -4.90 10.77 21.02
N PRO A 145 -4.36 11.81 21.70
CA PRO A 145 -2.98 12.24 21.54
C PRO A 145 -1.96 11.15 21.90
N TYR A 146 -2.25 10.30 22.89
CA TYR A 146 -1.37 9.18 23.26
C TYR A 146 -1.30 8.13 22.14
N GLY A 147 -2.45 7.76 21.59
CA GLY A 147 -2.55 6.76 20.53
C GLY A 147 -1.80 7.21 19.27
N ILE A 148 -1.99 8.47 18.86
CA ILE A 148 -1.31 8.97 17.68
C ILE A 148 0.19 9.19 17.90
N THR A 149 0.61 9.64 19.08
CA THR A 149 2.04 9.78 19.41
C THR A 149 2.74 8.42 19.36
N ALA A 150 2.10 7.37 19.89
CA ALA A 150 2.64 6.01 19.84
C ALA A 150 2.79 5.52 18.40
N ILE A 151 1.76 5.71 17.56
CA ILE A 151 1.81 5.36 16.13
C ILE A 151 2.91 6.15 15.41
N ALA A 152 3.01 7.46 15.66
CA ALA A 152 4.03 8.32 15.08
C ALA A 152 5.45 7.84 15.42
N ALA A 153 5.70 7.50 16.68
CA ALA A 153 6.98 6.94 17.12
C ALA A 153 7.29 5.60 16.44
N LEU A 154 6.31 4.71 16.29
CA LEU A 154 6.48 3.45 15.57
C LEU A 154 6.77 3.67 14.08
N VAL A 155 6.08 4.62 13.44
CA VAL A 155 6.33 5.03 12.05
C VAL A 155 7.77 5.50 11.86
N GLY A 156 8.28 6.31 12.77
CA GLY A 156 9.68 6.72 12.77
C GLY A 156 10.66 5.56 12.93
N LEU A 157 10.39 4.69 13.89
CA LEU A 157 11.22 3.53 14.23
C LEU A 157 11.33 2.53 13.07
N PHE A 158 10.23 2.34 12.35
CA PHE A 158 10.06 1.45 11.20
C PHE A 158 9.85 2.24 9.90
N SER A 159 10.63 3.30 9.69
CA SER A 159 10.47 4.21 8.55
C SER A 159 10.57 3.51 7.19
N ARG A 160 11.46 2.52 7.07
CA ARG A 160 11.59 1.70 5.86
C ARG A 160 10.31 0.91 5.60
N GLU A 161 9.87 0.13 6.56
CA GLU A 161 8.67 -0.70 6.46
C GLU A 161 7.43 0.16 6.23
N THR A 162 7.36 1.32 6.88
CA THR A 162 6.28 2.29 6.68
C THR A 162 6.25 2.78 5.23
N SER A 163 7.39 3.15 4.65
CA SER A 163 7.45 3.58 3.25
C SER A 163 7.05 2.47 2.27
N GLU A 164 7.44 1.23 2.54
CA GLU A 164 7.06 0.05 1.75
C GLU A 164 5.55 -0.22 1.84
N LYS A 165 4.95 -0.08 3.03
CA LYS A 165 3.50 -0.21 3.22
C LYS A 165 2.72 0.91 2.57
N LEU A 166 3.16 2.17 2.67
CA LEU A 166 2.54 3.28 1.95
C LEU A 166 2.57 3.01 0.44
N ARG A 167 3.73 2.61 -0.10
CA ARG A 167 3.84 2.22 -1.52
C ARG A 167 2.84 1.12 -1.89
N ALA A 168 2.69 0.09 -1.07
CA ALA A 168 1.74 -0.99 -1.32
C ALA A 168 0.30 -0.47 -1.38
N VAL A 169 -0.11 0.38 -0.41
CA VAL A 169 -1.44 1.01 -0.41
C VAL A 169 -1.64 1.86 -1.67
N PHE A 170 -0.69 2.73 -2.02
CA PHE A 170 -0.77 3.53 -3.25
C PHE A 170 -0.86 2.66 -4.51
N ALA A 171 -0.09 1.57 -4.57
CA ALA A 171 -0.15 0.64 -5.70
C ALA A 171 -1.52 -0.02 -5.82
N THR A 172 -2.20 -0.32 -4.71
CA THR A 172 -3.58 -0.85 -4.75
C THR A 172 -4.60 0.19 -5.19
N LEU A 173 -4.47 1.45 -4.74
CA LEU A 173 -5.40 2.52 -5.08
C LEU A 173 -5.27 2.96 -6.55
N LEU A 174 -4.06 2.89 -7.11
CA LEU A 174 -3.76 3.26 -8.50
C LEU A 174 -3.73 2.06 -9.44
N ALA A 175 -4.04 0.85 -8.95
CA ALA A 175 -4.14 -0.33 -9.80
C ALA A 175 -5.23 -0.11 -10.85
N GLN A 176 -4.96 -0.52 -12.10
CA GLN A 176 -6.00 -0.52 -13.12
C GLN A 176 -7.13 -1.44 -12.65
N ALA A 177 -8.37 -0.97 -12.85
CA ALA A 177 -9.53 -1.82 -12.63
C ALA A 177 -9.34 -3.11 -13.46
N PRO A 178 -9.61 -4.30 -12.89
CA PRO A 178 -9.71 -5.51 -13.69
C PRO A 178 -10.64 -5.26 -14.88
N PRO A 179 -10.39 -5.87 -16.06
CA PRO A 179 -11.31 -5.78 -17.19
C PRO A 179 -12.75 -5.99 -16.71
N GLY A 180 -13.55 -4.94 -16.77
CA GLY A 180 -14.97 -5.03 -16.47
C GLY A 180 -15.64 -5.97 -17.47
N ARG A 181 -16.83 -6.49 -17.12
CA ARG A 181 -17.64 -7.30 -18.05
C ARG A 181 -17.92 -6.59 -19.39
N ASP A 182 -17.69 -5.28 -19.46
CA ASP A 182 -17.91 -4.43 -20.63
C ASP A 182 -16.72 -4.44 -21.62
N GLN A 183 -15.60 -5.09 -21.29
CA GLN A 183 -14.51 -5.39 -22.24
C GLN A 183 -14.65 -6.78 -22.88
N ALA A 184 -15.80 -7.43 -22.73
CA ALA A 184 -16.01 -8.74 -23.33
C ALA A 184 -16.06 -8.59 -24.86
N ILE A 185 -14.95 -8.95 -25.51
CA ILE A 185 -14.84 -9.05 -26.97
C ILE A 185 -15.96 -9.99 -27.42
N ALA A 186 -16.83 -9.53 -28.32
CA ALA A 186 -17.90 -10.35 -28.87
C ALA A 186 -17.29 -11.64 -29.44
N PRO A 187 -17.73 -12.83 -29.00
CA PRO A 187 -17.10 -14.07 -29.41
C PRO A 187 -17.31 -14.28 -30.92
N ARG A 188 -16.30 -14.82 -31.58
CA ARG A 188 -16.36 -15.22 -32.99
C ARG A 188 -15.85 -16.63 -33.12
N ILE A 189 -16.56 -17.46 -33.89
CA ILE A 189 -16.11 -18.79 -34.28
C ILE A 189 -15.56 -18.69 -35.70
N ASP A 190 -14.35 -19.20 -35.89
CA ASP A 190 -13.66 -19.22 -37.18
C ASP A 190 -13.75 -20.59 -37.84
N ALA A 191 -13.63 -21.67 -37.06
CA ALA A 191 -13.67 -23.04 -37.56
C ALA A 191 -14.07 -24.05 -36.47
N VAL A 192 -14.59 -25.20 -36.89
CA VAL A 192 -14.92 -26.34 -36.03
C VAL A 192 -14.32 -27.61 -36.62
N GLU A 193 -13.53 -28.35 -35.84
CA GLU A 193 -12.85 -29.57 -36.28
C GLU A 193 -13.03 -30.73 -35.28
N PRO A 194 -13.44 -31.93 -35.74
CA PRO A 194 -13.90 -32.24 -37.09
C PRO A 194 -15.25 -31.56 -37.41
N VAL A 195 -15.64 -31.53 -38.70
CA VAL A 195 -16.95 -31.02 -39.15
C VAL A 195 -18.07 -32.07 -39.12
N SER A 196 -17.76 -33.32 -38.76
CA SER A 196 -18.74 -34.38 -38.56
C SER A 196 -18.29 -35.40 -37.52
N GLY A 197 -19.25 -36.17 -36.99
CA GLY A 197 -18.98 -37.36 -36.19
C GLY A 197 -20.18 -37.79 -35.32
N PRO A 198 -20.16 -39.02 -34.80
CA PRO A 198 -21.21 -39.52 -33.90
C PRO A 198 -21.15 -38.87 -32.52
N VAL A 199 -22.18 -39.12 -31.71
CA VAL A 199 -22.22 -38.73 -30.29
C VAL A 199 -20.96 -39.19 -29.55
N GLY A 200 -20.35 -38.29 -28.78
CA GLY A 200 -19.10 -38.53 -28.05
C GLY A 200 -17.83 -38.08 -28.78
N THR A 201 -17.91 -37.72 -30.07
CA THR A 201 -16.77 -37.20 -30.84
C THR A 201 -16.21 -35.94 -30.18
N ALA A 202 -14.89 -35.87 -29.97
CA ALA A 202 -14.23 -34.68 -29.45
C ALA A 202 -14.14 -33.61 -30.54
N VAL A 203 -14.64 -32.40 -30.24
CA VAL A 203 -14.73 -31.27 -31.17
C VAL A 203 -13.90 -30.11 -30.63
N ALA A 204 -13.06 -29.54 -31.49
CA ALA A 204 -12.32 -28.32 -31.28
C ALA A 204 -12.98 -27.17 -32.04
N VAL A 205 -13.32 -26.09 -31.32
CA VAL A 205 -13.91 -24.87 -31.86
C VAL A 205 -12.86 -23.77 -31.76
N HIS A 206 -12.42 -23.26 -32.90
CA HIS A 206 -11.41 -22.20 -33.03
C HIS A 206 -12.09 -20.85 -33.23
N GLY A 207 -11.51 -19.79 -32.66
CA GLY A 207 -12.10 -18.45 -32.75
C GLY A 207 -11.37 -17.39 -31.92
N THR A 208 -12.11 -16.37 -31.48
CA THR A 208 -11.64 -15.31 -30.56
C THR A 208 -12.71 -14.97 -29.53
N GLY A 209 -12.30 -14.49 -28.35
CA GLY A 209 -13.21 -14.14 -27.27
C GLY A 209 -13.87 -15.35 -26.59
N LEU A 210 -13.28 -16.54 -26.70
CA LEU A 210 -13.87 -17.80 -26.22
C LEU A 210 -13.46 -18.18 -24.78
N ALA A 211 -12.58 -17.42 -24.14
CA ALA A 211 -12.03 -17.76 -22.81
C ALA A 211 -13.11 -17.90 -21.73
N SER A 212 -14.21 -17.17 -21.87
CA SER A 212 -15.34 -17.16 -20.94
C SER A 212 -16.53 -18.00 -21.43
N ALA A 213 -16.33 -18.94 -22.36
CA ALA A 213 -17.39 -19.80 -22.85
C ALA A 213 -18.01 -20.63 -21.70
N THR A 214 -19.34 -20.58 -21.60
CA THR A 214 -20.11 -21.28 -20.56
C THR A 214 -20.85 -22.52 -21.09
N ALA A 215 -21.19 -22.53 -22.37
CA ALA A 215 -21.89 -23.64 -23.02
C ALA A 215 -21.54 -23.73 -24.50
N VAL A 216 -21.58 -24.95 -25.06
CA VAL A 216 -21.58 -25.20 -26.50
C VAL A 216 -22.83 -26.00 -26.84
N ARG A 217 -23.54 -25.63 -27.91
CA ARG A 217 -24.77 -26.32 -28.33
C ARG A 217 -24.65 -26.86 -29.75
N PHE A 218 -25.16 -28.07 -29.94
CA PHE A 218 -25.34 -28.71 -31.24
C PHE A 218 -26.85 -28.86 -31.49
N GLY A 219 -27.45 -27.84 -32.10
CA GLY A 219 -28.90 -27.71 -32.17
C GLY A 219 -29.51 -27.43 -30.79
N ALA A 220 -30.48 -28.27 -30.38
CA ALA A 220 -31.11 -28.12 -29.06
C ALA A 220 -30.22 -28.64 -27.90
N ALA A 221 -29.33 -29.59 -28.18
CA ALA A 221 -28.51 -30.27 -27.17
C ALA A 221 -27.31 -29.44 -26.73
N GLU A 222 -27.13 -29.32 -25.42
CA GLU A 222 -25.98 -28.64 -24.80
C GLU A 222 -24.87 -29.63 -24.47
N SER A 223 -23.63 -29.21 -24.68
CA SER A 223 -22.43 -29.96 -24.38
C SER A 223 -21.54 -29.27 -23.36
N ARG A 224 -20.86 -30.09 -22.56
CA ARG A 224 -19.92 -29.63 -21.55
C ARG A 224 -18.60 -29.23 -22.22
N ILE A 225 -18.07 -28.10 -21.79
CA ILE A 225 -16.74 -27.63 -22.17
C ILE A 225 -15.69 -28.38 -21.34
N THR A 226 -14.68 -28.94 -22.01
CA THR A 226 -13.55 -29.61 -21.36
C THR A 226 -12.33 -28.69 -21.25
N VAL A 227 -12.15 -27.78 -22.22
CA VAL A 227 -11.11 -26.75 -22.22
C VAL A 227 -11.69 -25.49 -22.85
N ALA A 228 -11.46 -24.33 -22.23
CA ALA A 228 -11.71 -23.02 -22.84
C ALA A 228 -10.47 -22.15 -22.67
N THR A 229 -10.04 -21.56 -23.78
CA THR A 229 -9.03 -20.52 -23.88
C THR A 229 -9.58 -19.42 -24.78
N ASP A 230 -8.87 -18.30 -24.91
CA ASP A 230 -9.38 -17.19 -25.72
C ASP A 230 -9.60 -17.55 -27.20
N THR A 231 -8.82 -18.50 -27.72
CA THR A 231 -8.83 -18.88 -29.15
C THR A 231 -9.27 -20.31 -29.44
N LEU A 232 -9.61 -21.09 -28.41
CA LEU A 232 -9.97 -22.50 -28.54
C LEU A 232 -10.94 -22.94 -27.44
N VAL A 233 -12.02 -23.61 -27.84
CA VAL A 233 -12.90 -24.39 -26.96
C VAL A 233 -12.87 -25.85 -27.38
N ARG A 234 -12.68 -26.75 -26.42
CA ARG A 234 -12.84 -28.20 -26.61
C ARG A 234 -14.12 -28.67 -25.94
N THR A 235 -14.87 -29.49 -26.66
CA THR A 235 -16.11 -30.10 -26.20
C THR A 235 -16.28 -31.47 -26.86
N ALA A 236 -17.39 -32.15 -26.60
CA ALA A 236 -17.76 -33.39 -27.27
C ALA A 236 -19.17 -33.31 -27.85
N VAL A 237 -19.50 -34.08 -28.88
CA VAL A 237 -20.87 -34.13 -29.40
C VAL A 237 -21.80 -34.74 -28.33
N PRO A 238 -22.83 -34.02 -27.84
CA PRO A 238 -23.69 -34.53 -26.77
C PRO A 238 -24.78 -35.47 -27.32
N PRO A 239 -25.39 -36.33 -26.49
CA PRO A 239 -26.58 -37.08 -26.87
C PRO A 239 -27.72 -36.15 -27.28
N GLY A 240 -28.45 -36.50 -28.35
CA GLY A 240 -29.54 -35.68 -28.89
C GLY A 240 -29.10 -34.48 -29.71
N ALA A 241 -27.81 -34.38 -30.06
CA ALA A 241 -27.31 -33.41 -31.01
C ALA A 241 -27.99 -33.56 -32.39
N THR A 242 -28.25 -32.45 -33.05
CA THR A 242 -28.78 -32.43 -34.42
C THR A 242 -27.80 -31.74 -35.36
N THR A 243 -27.78 -32.16 -36.62
CA THR A 243 -26.96 -31.54 -37.66
C THR A 243 -27.31 -30.04 -37.83
N GLY A 244 -26.30 -29.18 -37.81
CA GLY A 244 -26.45 -27.73 -37.86
C GLY A 244 -25.20 -26.99 -37.39
N PRO A 245 -25.16 -25.65 -37.46
CA PRO A 245 -24.02 -24.86 -36.97
C PRO A 245 -23.97 -24.88 -35.43
N PRO A 246 -22.85 -25.27 -34.82
CA PRO A 246 -22.69 -25.19 -33.37
C PRO A 246 -22.73 -23.75 -32.86
N VAL A 247 -23.22 -23.55 -31.64
CA VAL A 247 -23.29 -22.24 -30.99
C VAL A 247 -22.51 -22.28 -29.68
N VAL A 248 -21.59 -21.32 -29.49
CA VAL A 248 -20.86 -21.13 -28.23
C VAL A 248 -21.44 -19.93 -27.51
N THR A 249 -21.84 -20.10 -26.25
CA THR A 249 -22.37 -19.03 -25.41
C THR A 249 -21.27 -18.48 -24.51
N THR A 250 -21.09 -17.16 -24.50
CA THR A 250 -20.26 -16.45 -23.53
C THR A 250 -21.10 -15.38 -22.81
N PRO A 251 -20.62 -14.82 -21.69
CA PRO A 251 -21.25 -13.66 -21.06
C PRO A 251 -21.35 -12.42 -21.96
N ALA A 252 -20.55 -12.34 -23.03
CA ALA A 252 -20.58 -11.25 -24.00
C ALA A 252 -21.68 -11.42 -25.06
N GLY A 253 -22.23 -12.63 -25.19
CA GLY A 253 -23.19 -13.00 -26.22
C GLY A 253 -22.88 -14.38 -26.83
N PRO A 254 -23.77 -14.91 -27.69
CA PRO A 254 -23.53 -16.14 -28.41
C PRO A 254 -22.71 -15.91 -29.70
N ALA A 255 -21.88 -16.88 -30.06
CA ALA A 255 -21.24 -16.99 -31.36
C ALA A 255 -21.74 -18.25 -32.08
N THR A 256 -22.10 -18.10 -33.35
CA THR A 256 -22.54 -19.22 -34.20
C THR A 256 -21.42 -19.59 -35.17
N SER A 257 -21.15 -20.89 -35.31
CA SER A 257 -20.19 -21.39 -36.30
C SER A 257 -20.61 -20.99 -37.72
N PRO A 258 -19.69 -20.51 -38.57
CA PRO A 258 -19.98 -20.29 -39.98
C PRO A 258 -20.28 -21.60 -40.72
N ASP A 259 -19.66 -22.70 -40.28
CA ASP A 259 -19.81 -24.02 -40.87
C ASP A 259 -20.78 -24.91 -40.09
N ARG A 260 -21.51 -25.77 -40.82
CA ARG A 260 -22.38 -26.79 -40.23
C ARG A 260 -21.57 -27.96 -39.69
N PHE A 261 -21.96 -28.48 -38.52
CA PHE A 261 -21.49 -29.77 -38.01
C PHE A 261 -22.51 -30.85 -38.37
N THR A 262 -22.05 -31.98 -38.93
CA THR A 262 -22.90 -33.12 -39.29
C THR A 262 -22.84 -34.20 -38.23
N VAL A 263 -23.99 -34.47 -37.59
CA VAL A 263 -24.15 -35.55 -36.62
C VAL A 263 -24.51 -36.84 -37.37
N GLU A 264 -23.75 -37.91 -37.12
CA GLU A 264 -23.89 -39.24 -37.73
C GLU A 264 -24.72 -40.22 -36.87
#